data_AF-R0AHY1-F1
#
_entry.id   AF-R0AHY1-F1
#
_cell.length_a   1.000
_cell.length_b   1.000
_cell.length_c   1.000
_cell.angle_alpha   90.00
_cell.angle_beta   90.00
_cell.angle_gamma   90.00
#
_symmetry.space_group_name_H-M   'P 1'
#
loop_
_entity.id
_entity.type
_entity.pdbx_description
1 polymer ?
#
loop_
_entity_poly.entity_id
_entity_poly.type
_entity_poly.pdbx_seq_one_letter_code
_entity_poly.pdbx_strand_id
1 'polypeptide(L)'
;MNKTCFVIMPIGTQSIGEISITEEKLREKYDYIIKNAILKADSTLEVIRADEELNPSSISNDIFTKLMHSQYVIADITYPNPNVFYELGIRHAIKPGTILIREKVDFSIPFDISHLRYIEYSQEPSGMEKLAEQLKRRFEFYNNNPDKPDNQFLELCSFTNYSPTVYGKPDTTKEEMVTNMFSLFLTNPGMLRALTDKSLTKEEQQQALFMELSKNPDEAKTLIQTLVKTGIIKV
;
A
#
# COMPACT_ATOMS: atom_id res chain seq x y z
N MET A 1 9.95 3.06 4.86
CA MET A 1 8.62 3.32 4.24
C MET A 1 7.80 4.07 5.26
N ASN A 2 7.23 5.21 4.90
CA ASN A 2 6.49 6.02 5.87
C ASN A 2 5.24 5.25 6.29
N LYS A 3 5.08 5.06 7.60
CA LYS A 3 3.90 4.47 8.22
C LYS A 3 2.75 5.48 8.14
N THR A 4 2.21 5.72 6.97
CA THR A 4 1.15 6.73 6.78
C THR A 4 -0.22 6.07 6.65
N CYS A 5 -1.21 6.72 7.28
CA CYS A 5 -2.62 6.42 7.12
C CYS A 5 -3.30 7.64 6.49
N PHE A 6 -3.70 7.51 5.23
CA PHE A 6 -4.38 8.57 4.51
C PHE A 6 -5.88 8.45 4.70
N VAL A 7 -6.54 9.56 5.02
CA VAL A 7 -7.98 9.62 5.25
C VAL A 7 -8.66 10.36 4.09
N ILE A 8 -9.50 9.62 3.38
CA ILE A 8 -10.40 10.13 2.35
C ILE A 8 -11.74 10.42 3.00
N MET A 9 -12.20 11.65 2.89
CA MET A 9 -13.53 12.05 3.36
C MET A 9 -14.01 13.30 2.61
N PRO A 10 -15.31 13.62 2.65
CA PRO A 10 -15.81 14.83 2.01
C PRO A 10 -15.14 16.09 2.58
N ILE A 11 -14.75 17.00 1.68
CA ILE A 11 -14.21 18.32 2.01
C ILE A 11 -15.21 19.40 1.58
N GLY A 12 -15.34 20.45 2.38
CA GLY A 12 -16.32 21.50 2.18
C GLY A 12 -17.73 21.09 2.62
N THR A 13 -18.66 22.03 2.55
CA THR A 13 -20.07 21.79 2.92
C THR A 13 -20.74 20.82 1.95
N GLN A 14 -21.41 19.80 2.49
CA GLN A 14 -22.13 18.77 1.74
C GLN A 14 -23.63 18.98 1.87
N SER A 15 -24.36 18.83 0.76
CA SER A 15 -25.81 18.85 0.73
C SER A 15 -26.33 17.55 0.14
N ILE A 16 -27.13 16.81 0.90
CA ILE A 16 -27.62 15.48 0.56
C ILE A 16 -29.14 15.48 0.78
N GLY A 17 -29.88 15.68 -0.30
CA GLY A 17 -31.32 15.95 -0.20
C GLY A 17 -31.57 17.19 0.65
N GLU A 18 -32.33 17.03 1.73
CA GLU A 18 -32.66 18.11 2.67
C GLU A 18 -31.61 18.31 3.77
N ILE A 19 -30.63 17.41 3.88
CA ILE A 19 -29.63 17.45 4.95
C ILE A 19 -28.40 18.22 4.45
N SER A 20 -27.93 19.17 5.25
CA SER A 20 -26.68 19.89 5.02
C SER A 20 -25.70 19.63 6.17
N ILE A 21 -24.48 19.26 5.81
CA ILE A 21 -23.36 19.04 6.73
C ILE A 21 -22.27 20.05 6.40
N THR A 22 -21.94 20.89 7.37
CA THR A 22 -20.94 21.94 7.20
C THR A 22 -19.53 21.34 7.16
N GLU A 23 -18.62 22.07 6.51
CA GLU A 23 -17.19 21.75 6.53
C GLU A 23 -16.63 21.65 7.96
N GLU A 24 -17.06 22.54 8.86
CA GLU A 24 -16.68 22.54 10.28
C GLU A 24 -17.07 21.23 10.97
N LYS A 25 -18.31 20.74 10.77
CA LYS A 25 -18.75 19.46 11.34
C LYS A 25 -17.96 18.27 10.80
N LEU A 26 -17.59 18.30 9.51
CA LEU A 26 -16.72 17.29 8.92
C LEU A 26 -15.31 17.35 9.52
N ARG A 27 -14.80 18.57 9.75
CA ARG A 27 -13.53 18.79 10.43
C ARG A 27 -13.53 18.26 11.85
N GLU A 28 -14.53 18.59 12.65
CA GLU A 28 -14.69 18.10 14.02
C GLU A 28 -14.76 16.57 14.07
N LYS A 29 -15.56 15.96 13.19
CA LYS A 29 -15.65 14.49 13.07
C LYS A 29 -14.29 13.87 12.78
N TYR A 30 -13.53 14.45 11.86
CA TYR A 30 -12.19 13.99 11.55
C TYR A 30 -11.25 14.10 12.74
N ASP A 31 -11.13 15.30 13.31
CA ASP A 31 -10.15 15.61 14.36
C ASP A 31 -10.45 14.87 15.66
N TYR A 32 -11.72 14.79 16.07
CA TYR A 32 -12.10 14.23 17.37
C TYR A 32 -12.38 12.73 17.35
N ILE A 33 -12.85 12.17 16.23
CA ILE A 33 -13.25 10.77 16.16
C ILE A 33 -12.28 9.97 15.30
N ILE A 34 -12.19 10.28 14.01
CA ILE A 34 -11.49 9.42 13.04
C ILE A 34 -9.99 9.41 13.32
N LYS A 35 -9.36 10.59 13.39
CA LYS A 35 -7.92 10.73 13.62
C LYS A 35 -7.50 10.14 14.96
N ASN A 36 -8.25 10.43 16.03
CA ASN A 36 -7.99 9.88 17.35
C ASN A 36 -8.17 8.36 17.40
N ALA A 37 -9.19 7.80 16.72
CA ALA A 37 -9.38 6.36 16.67
C ALA A 37 -8.22 5.66 15.95
N ILE A 38 -7.71 6.25 14.86
CA ILE A 38 -6.55 5.72 14.12
C ILE A 38 -5.29 5.74 15.01
N LEU A 39 -5.00 6.88 15.64
CA LEU A 39 -3.82 7.02 16.52
C LEU A 39 -3.92 6.14 17.77
N LYS A 40 -5.13 5.88 18.29
CA LYS A 40 -5.37 4.95 19.39
C LYS A 40 -5.19 3.50 18.95
N ALA A 41 -5.51 3.18 17.70
CA ALA A 41 -5.30 1.85 17.12
C ALA A 41 -3.82 1.57 16.83
N ASP A 42 -3.09 2.55 16.28
CA ASP A 42 -1.64 2.50 16.08
C ASP A 42 -1.05 3.93 16.14
N SER A 43 -0.43 4.23 17.28
CA SER A 43 0.21 5.53 17.55
C SER A 43 1.45 5.81 16.70
N THR A 44 1.95 4.82 15.95
CA THR A 44 3.12 4.97 15.08
C THR A 44 2.75 5.43 13.67
N LEU A 45 1.45 5.54 13.35
CA LEU A 45 0.96 6.02 12.08
C LEU A 45 0.96 7.55 12.01
N GLU A 46 1.46 8.08 10.90
CA GLU A 46 1.25 9.46 10.49
C GLU A 46 -0.11 9.55 9.79
N VAL A 47 -1.08 10.21 10.43
CA VAL A 47 -2.46 10.33 9.92
C VAL A 47 -2.62 11.65 9.19
N ILE A 48 -3.02 11.59 7.93
CA ILE A 48 -3.09 12.74 7.02
C ILE A 48 -4.44 12.75 6.33
N ARG A 49 -5.13 13.91 6.34
CA ARG A 49 -6.29 14.17 5.48
C ARG A 49 -5.88 14.97 4.24
N ALA A 50 -6.63 14.80 3.15
CA ALA A 50 -6.37 15.40 1.84
C ALA A 50 -6.16 16.93 1.83
N ASP A 51 -6.71 17.68 2.78
CA ASP A 51 -6.62 19.15 2.88
C ASP A 51 -5.68 19.65 4.00
N GLU A 52 -4.93 18.78 4.68
CA GLU A 52 -4.00 19.17 5.75
C GLU A 52 -2.63 19.63 5.23
N GLU A 53 -2.23 19.23 4.03
CA GLU A 53 -0.95 19.64 3.45
C GLU A 53 -1.10 20.92 2.61
N LEU A 54 -0.38 21.96 3.01
CA LEU A 54 -0.23 23.23 2.29
C LEU A 54 0.91 23.14 1.27
N ASN A 55 0.94 22.10 0.44
CA ASN A 55 1.93 22.03 -0.61
C ASN A 55 1.58 23.00 -1.76
N PRO A 56 2.57 23.72 -2.33
CA PRO A 56 2.34 24.62 -3.47
C PRO A 56 2.09 23.87 -4.79
N SER A 57 2.21 22.53 -4.81
CA SER A 57 1.75 21.66 -5.89
C SER A 57 0.23 21.68 -6.02
N SER A 58 -0.31 21.13 -7.12
CA SER A 58 -1.74 20.92 -7.22
C SER A 58 -2.18 19.89 -6.17
N ILE A 59 -3.24 20.22 -5.42
CA ILE A 59 -3.89 19.33 -4.42
C ILE A 59 -4.09 17.91 -4.97
N SER A 60 -4.42 17.79 -6.26
CA SER A 60 -4.59 16.50 -6.94
C SER A 60 -3.34 15.62 -6.91
N ASN A 61 -2.15 16.18 -7.13
CA ASN A 61 -0.90 15.39 -7.15
C ASN A 61 -0.57 14.83 -5.77
N ASP A 62 -0.80 15.61 -4.72
CA ASP A 62 -0.57 15.19 -3.34
C ASP A 62 -1.54 14.06 -2.96
N ILE A 63 -2.83 14.19 -3.29
CA ILE A 63 -3.83 13.13 -3.08
C ILE A 63 -3.41 11.83 -3.79
N PHE A 64 -3.08 11.88 -5.09
CA PHE A 64 -2.65 10.67 -5.80
C PHE A 64 -1.39 10.05 -5.18
N THR A 65 -0.43 10.87 -4.75
CA THR A 65 0.78 10.40 -4.05
C THR A 65 0.42 9.66 -2.76
N LYS A 66 -0.51 10.19 -1.97
CA LYS A 66 -0.98 9.51 -0.74
C LYS A 66 -1.75 8.24 -1.05
N LEU A 67 -2.58 8.21 -2.10
CA LEU A 67 -3.28 6.99 -2.54
C LEU A 67 -2.31 5.89 -2.96
N MET A 68 -1.21 6.25 -3.64
CA MET A 68 -0.18 5.30 -4.09
C MET A 68 0.68 4.78 -2.92
N HIS A 69 1.15 5.68 -2.06
CA HIS A 69 2.23 5.35 -1.13
C HIS A 69 1.79 5.06 0.29
N SER A 70 0.58 5.44 0.70
CA SER A 70 0.14 5.20 2.07
C SER A 70 0.00 3.72 2.39
N GLN A 71 0.39 3.36 3.61
CA GLN A 71 0.27 2.00 4.13
C GLN A 71 -1.20 1.62 4.24
N TYR A 72 -1.98 2.50 4.87
CA TYR A 72 -3.43 2.36 4.96
C TYR A 72 -4.13 3.54 4.33
N VAL A 73 -5.29 3.27 3.74
CA VAL A 73 -6.24 4.29 3.31
C VAL A 73 -7.55 4.04 4.04
N ILE A 74 -8.04 5.04 4.77
CA ILE A 74 -9.35 5.00 5.41
C ILE A 74 -10.29 5.88 4.61
N ALA A 75 -11.38 5.31 4.11
CA ALA A 75 -12.39 6.06 3.36
C ALA A 75 -13.68 6.18 4.17
N ASP A 76 -14.05 7.41 4.51
CA ASP A 76 -15.34 7.71 5.13
C ASP A 76 -16.45 7.77 4.07
N ILE A 77 -17.23 6.70 3.99
CA ILE A 77 -18.35 6.54 3.07
C ILE A 77 -19.71 6.86 3.73
N THR A 78 -19.71 7.66 4.80
CA THR A 78 -20.94 8.13 5.46
C THR A 78 -21.86 8.85 4.48
N TYR A 79 -21.28 9.74 3.68
CA TYR A 79 -22.00 10.57 2.73
C TYR A 79 -21.63 10.18 1.29
N PRO A 80 -22.59 10.21 0.34
CA PRO A 80 -22.35 9.85 -1.05
C PRO A 80 -21.64 10.97 -1.81
N ASN A 81 -20.37 11.20 -1.49
CA ASN A 81 -19.54 12.22 -2.11
C ASN A 81 -18.79 11.67 -3.35
N PRO A 82 -18.94 12.28 -4.54
CA PRO A 82 -18.27 11.80 -5.75
C PRO A 82 -16.74 11.76 -5.68
N ASN A 83 -16.11 12.71 -4.99
CA ASN A 83 -14.64 12.76 -4.88
C ASN A 83 -14.12 11.60 -4.02
N VAL A 84 -14.80 11.30 -2.91
CA VAL A 84 -14.49 10.13 -2.08
C VAL A 84 -14.54 8.85 -2.90
N PHE A 85 -15.54 8.69 -3.76
CA PHE A 85 -15.66 7.49 -4.59
C PHE A 85 -14.62 7.43 -5.71
N TYR A 86 -14.25 8.57 -6.28
CA TYR A 86 -13.16 8.65 -7.25
C TYR A 86 -11.83 8.19 -6.64
N GLU A 87 -11.47 8.75 -5.48
CA GLU A 87 -10.24 8.40 -4.76
C GLU A 87 -10.25 6.93 -4.28
N LEU A 88 -11.39 6.45 -3.80
CA LEU A 88 -11.59 5.05 -3.41
C LEU A 88 -11.39 4.10 -4.60
N GLY A 89 -11.98 4.42 -5.76
CA GLY A 89 -11.84 3.62 -6.97
C GLY A 89 -10.38 3.51 -7.43
N ILE A 90 -9.64 4.62 -7.39
CA ILE A 90 -8.20 4.63 -7.69
C ILE A 90 -7.45 3.73 -6.72
N ARG A 91 -7.67 3.89 -5.41
CA ARG A 91 -6.97 3.06 -4.42
C ARG A 91 -7.26 1.57 -4.62
N HIS A 92 -8.53 1.22 -4.80
CA HIS A 92 -8.95 -0.16 -5.07
C HIS A 92 -8.29 -0.77 -6.31
N ALA A 93 -7.95 0.05 -7.32
CA ALA A 93 -7.29 -0.43 -8.52
C ALA A 93 -5.78 -0.70 -8.34
N ILE A 94 -5.12 -0.01 -7.41
CA ILE A 94 -3.65 0.04 -7.37
C ILE A 94 -3.01 -0.65 -6.16
N LYS A 95 -3.69 -0.74 -5.00
CA LYS A 95 -3.05 -1.30 -3.79
C LYS A 95 -4.05 -1.71 -2.68
N PRO A 96 -3.89 -2.89 -2.05
CA PRO A 96 -4.67 -3.28 -0.88
C PRO A 96 -4.31 -2.45 0.37
N GLY A 97 -5.07 -2.61 1.45
CA GLY A 97 -4.92 -1.83 2.70
C GLY A 97 -5.92 -0.69 2.81
N THR A 98 -7.07 -0.83 2.15
CA THR A 98 -8.19 0.11 2.19
C THR A 98 -9.21 -0.33 3.23
N ILE A 99 -9.59 0.58 4.13
CA ILE A 99 -10.56 0.33 5.20
C ILE A 99 -11.70 1.33 5.04
N LEU A 100 -12.90 0.81 4.81
CA LEU A 100 -14.10 1.63 4.76
C LEU A 100 -14.63 1.87 6.16
N ILE A 101 -14.97 3.12 6.47
CA ILE A 101 -15.66 3.49 7.70
C ILE A 101 -16.97 4.20 7.35
N ARG A 102 -17.94 4.09 8.25
CA ARG A 102 -19.24 4.71 8.05
C ARG A 102 -19.87 5.06 9.39
N GLU A 103 -20.34 6.29 9.53
CA GLU A 103 -21.17 6.67 10.66
C GLU A 103 -22.53 5.99 10.55
N LYS A 104 -23.12 5.60 11.68
CA LYS A 104 -24.48 5.08 11.76
C LYS A 104 -25.49 6.20 11.46
N VAL A 105 -25.84 6.36 10.19
CA VAL A 105 -26.78 7.37 9.67
C VAL A 105 -27.71 6.78 8.61
N ASP A 106 -28.90 7.36 8.50
CA ASP A 106 -29.99 6.92 7.59
C ASP A 106 -29.81 7.40 6.14
N PHE A 107 -28.59 7.28 5.60
CA PHE A 107 -28.33 7.48 4.17
C PHE A 107 -28.12 6.14 3.48
N SER A 108 -28.58 5.98 2.24
CA SER A 108 -28.25 4.78 1.47
C SER A 108 -26.80 4.84 1.00
N ILE A 109 -26.10 3.71 1.10
CA ILE A 109 -24.82 3.51 0.44
C ILE A 109 -25.10 3.27 -1.06
N PRO A 110 -24.37 3.90 -1.99
CA PRO A 110 -24.51 3.60 -3.42
C PRO A 110 -24.34 2.11 -3.72
N PHE A 111 -25.12 1.62 -4.67
CA PHE A 111 -25.21 0.18 -4.99
C PHE A 111 -23.84 -0.48 -5.19
N ASP A 112 -22.95 0.17 -5.95
CA ASP A 112 -21.63 -0.37 -6.33
C ASP A 112 -20.70 -0.66 -5.14
N ILE A 113 -20.91 -0.02 -3.99
CA ILE A 113 -20.07 -0.22 -2.79
C ILE A 113 -20.87 -0.76 -1.59
N SER A 114 -22.18 -0.96 -1.75
CA SER A 114 -23.09 -1.42 -0.69
C SER A 114 -22.75 -2.81 -0.13
N HIS A 115 -22.11 -3.65 -0.94
CA HIS A 115 -21.71 -5.01 -0.58
C HIS A 115 -20.35 -5.08 0.13
N LEU A 116 -19.59 -3.98 0.14
CA LEU A 116 -18.26 -3.94 0.76
C LEU A 116 -18.38 -3.87 2.29
N ARG A 117 -17.46 -4.54 2.98
CA ARG A 117 -17.41 -4.51 4.45
C ARG A 117 -16.80 -3.20 4.93
N TYR A 118 -17.55 -2.47 5.75
CA TYR A 118 -17.09 -1.27 6.45
C TYR A 118 -17.11 -1.46 7.97
N ILE A 119 -16.41 -0.59 8.68
CA ILE A 119 -16.54 -0.43 10.13
C ILE A 119 -17.61 0.64 10.38
N GLU A 120 -18.73 0.24 10.99
CA GLU A 120 -19.72 1.21 11.46
C GLU A 120 -19.25 1.86 12.77
N TYR A 121 -19.39 3.18 12.88
CA TYR A 121 -19.10 3.95 14.09
C TYR A 121 -20.24 4.92 14.43
N SER A 122 -20.24 5.46 15.64
CA SER A 122 -21.19 6.49 16.07
C SER A 122 -20.46 7.66 16.74
N GLN A 123 -21.13 8.80 16.91
CA GLN A 123 -20.61 9.94 17.66
C GLN A 123 -20.89 9.85 19.18
N GLU A 124 -21.44 8.72 19.64
CA GLU A 124 -21.66 8.49 21.08
C GLU A 124 -20.32 8.38 21.83
N PRO A 125 -20.29 8.58 23.16
CA PRO A 125 -19.06 8.56 23.94
C PRO A 125 -18.21 7.28 23.83
N SER A 126 -18.78 6.16 23.36
CA SER A 126 -18.06 4.89 23.15
C SER A 126 -17.73 4.60 21.68
N GLY A 127 -18.19 5.44 20.75
CA GLY A 127 -18.08 5.20 19.32
C GLY A 127 -16.63 5.24 18.83
N MET A 128 -15.85 6.19 19.33
CA MET A 128 -14.42 6.30 19.01
C MET A 128 -13.62 5.09 19.52
N GLU A 129 -13.87 4.63 20.75
CA GLU A 129 -13.26 3.42 21.32
C GLU A 129 -13.51 2.19 20.47
N LYS A 130 -14.77 1.97 20.07
CA LYS A 130 -15.15 0.84 19.23
C LYS A 130 -14.51 0.94 17.85
N LEU A 131 -14.48 2.13 17.26
CA LEU A 131 -13.80 2.37 15.99
C LEU A 131 -12.30 2.04 16.09
N ALA A 132 -11.63 2.51 17.15
CA ALA A 132 -10.22 2.23 17.39
C ALA A 132 -9.94 0.73 17.54
N GLU A 133 -10.78 -0.01 18.27
CA GLU A 133 -10.62 -1.45 18.44
C GLU A 133 -10.75 -2.19 17.10
N GLN A 134 -11.74 -1.83 16.28
CA GLN A 134 -11.93 -2.43 14.96
C GLN A 134 -10.80 -2.07 13.99
N LEU A 135 -10.33 -0.81 14.00
CA LEU A 135 -9.19 -0.36 13.21
C LEU A 135 -7.93 -1.14 13.58
N LYS A 136 -7.66 -1.32 14.88
CA LYS A 136 -6.50 -2.10 15.35
C LYS A 136 -6.50 -3.52 14.77
N ARG A 137 -7.64 -4.20 14.82
CA ARG A 137 -7.80 -5.54 14.23
C ARG A 137 -7.57 -5.55 12.72
N ARG A 138 -8.02 -4.50 11.99
CA ARG A 138 -7.77 -4.38 10.55
C ARG A 138 -6.30 -4.11 10.25
N PHE A 139 -5.63 -3.24 11.00
CA PHE A 139 -4.21 -2.98 10.84
C PHE A 139 -3.37 -4.25 11.08
N GLU A 140 -3.66 -4.98 12.16
CA GLU A 140 -3.04 -6.28 12.45
C GLU A 140 -3.27 -7.30 11.32
N PHE A 141 -4.49 -7.37 10.77
CA PHE A 141 -4.79 -8.23 9.63
C PHE A 141 -3.92 -7.91 8.41
N TYR A 142 -3.84 -6.65 8.00
CA TYR A 142 -3.03 -6.25 6.83
C TYR A 142 -1.52 -6.34 7.10
N ASN A 143 -1.07 -6.12 8.33
CA ASN A 143 0.34 -6.35 8.68
C ASN A 143 0.75 -7.82 8.49
N ASN A 144 -0.16 -8.74 8.82
CA ASN A 144 0.05 -10.17 8.62
C ASN A 144 -0.25 -10.63 7.18
N ASN A 145 -0.98 -9.82 6.39
CA ASN A 145 -1.45 -10.17 5.05
C ASN A 145 -1.33 -8.96 4.09
N PRO A 146 -0.11 -8.46 3.81
CA PRO A 146 0.09 -7.18 3.12
C PRO A 146 -0.46 -7.13 1.69
N ASP A 147 -0.46 -8.25 0.99
CA ASP A 147 -0.89 -8.34 -0.42
C ASP A 147 -2.31 -8.90 -0.57
N LYS A 148 -3.06 -9.06 0.51
CA LYS A 148 -4.40 -9.62 0.47
C LYS A 148 -5.37 -8.63 -0.19
N PRO A 149 -6.05 -9.01 -1.29
CA PRO A 149 -7.10 -8.20 -1.90
C PRO A 149 -8.19 -7.81 -0.89
N ASP A 150 -8.67 -6.58 -0.97
CA ASP A 150 -9.68 -6.01 -0.07
C ASP A 150 -10.94 -5.51 -0.80
N ASN A 151 -10.99 -5.69 -2.11
CA ASN A 151 -12.10 -5.32 -2.96
C ASN A 151 -12.26 -6.33 -4.11
N GLN A 152 -13.46 -6.37 -4.70
CA GLN A 152 -13.83 -7.34 -5.73
C GLN A 152 -12.95 -7.24 -6.98
N PHE A 153 -12.47 -6.05 -7.35
CA PHE A 153 -11.62 -5.87 -8.52
C PHE A 153 -10.26 -6.57 -8.34
N LEU A 154 -9.58 -6.35 -7.22
CA LEU A 154 -8.31 -7.04 -6.93
C LEU A 154 -8.48 -8.55 -6.74
N GLU A 155 -9.60 -8.98 -6.14
CA GLU A 155 -9.92 -10.41 -6.04
C GLU A 155 -10.10 -11.04 -7.43
N LEU A 156 -10.83 -10.37 -8.32
CA LEU A 156 -11.02 -10.84 -9.70
C LEU A 156 -9.71 -10.84 -10.49
N CYS A 157 -8.87 -9.82 -10.33
CA CYS A 157 -7.53 -9.78 -10.92
C CYS A 157 -6.72 -11.01 -10.49
N SER A 158 -6.70 -11.32 -9.19
CA SER A 158 -6.03 -12.50 -8.64
C SER A 158 -6.63 -13.81 -9.16
N PHE A 159 -7.96 -13.91 -9.28
CA PHE A 159 -8.63 -15.13 -9.73
C PHE A 159 -8.44 -15.41 -11.22
N THR A 160 -8.45 -14.36 -12.04
CA THR A 160 -8.34 -14.45 -13.51
C THR A 160 -6.89 -14.36 -14.01
N ASN A 161 -5.93 -14.19 -13.09
CA ASN A 161 -4.54 -13.90 -13.42
C ASN A 161 -4.38 -12.66 -14.33
N TYR A 162 -5.29 -11.69 -14.18
CA TYR A 162 -5.22 -10.41 -14.87
C TYR A 162 -4.34 -9.47 -14.07
N SER A 163 -3.27 -8.96 -14.69
CA SER A 163 -2.45 -7.89 -14.13
C SER A 163 -2.86 -6.57 -14.78
N PRO A 164 -3.40 -5.60 -14.02
CA PRO A 164 -3.67 -4.27 -14.55
C PRO A 164 -2.42 -3.67 -15.19
N THR A 165 -2.60 -2.96 -16.31
CA THR A 165 -1.50 -2.23 -16.94
C THR A 165 -1.06 -1.09 -16.03
N VAL A 166 0.18 -1.15 -15.54
CA VAL A 166 0.77 -0.10 -14.72
C VAL A 166 1.49 0.89 -15.62
N TYR A 167 1.03 2.15 -15.60
CA TYR A 167 1.70 3.24 -16.32
C TYR A 167 2.83 3.80 -15.45
N GLY A 168 4.05 3.34 -15.73
CA GLY A 168 5.27 3.65 -14.99
C GLY A 168 6.37 2.72 -15.47
N LYS A 169 7.66 2.99 -15.17
CA LYS A 169 8.70 2.03 -15.55
C LYS A 169 8.36 0.67 -14.92
N PRO A 170 8.32 -0.43 -15.69
CA PRO A 170 8.25 -1.75 -15.10
C PRO A 170 9.38 -1.84 -14.07
N ASP A 171 9.12 -2.49 -12.94
CA ASP A 171 10.12 -2.76 -11.91
C ASP A 171 11.13 -3.77 -12.49
N THR A 172 11.95 -3.23 -13.37
CA THR A 172 12.99 -3.88 -14.14
C THR A 172 14.03 -4.44 -13.18
N THR A 173 14.05 -4.03 -11.91
CA THR A 173 15.01 -4.50 -10.92
C THR A 173 15.02 -6.01 -10.74
N LYS A 174 13.87 -6.70 -10.73
CA LYS A 174 13.83 -8.17 -10.60
C LYS A 174 14.20 -8.88 -11.90
N GLU A 175 13.64 -8.45 -13.02
CA GLU A 175 13.95 -9.05 -14.33
C GLU A 175 15.40 -8.76 -14.74
N GLU A 176 15.88 -7.52 -14.61
CA GLU A 176 17.29 -7.15 -14.78
C GLU A 176 18.18 -7.91 -13.80
N MET A 177 17.80 -8.10 -12.54
CA MET A 177 18.59 -8.92 -11.61
C MET A 177 18.71 -10.36 -12.11
N VAL A 178 17.59 -10.99 -12.50
CA VAL A 178 17.60 -12.36 -13.01
C VAL A 178 18.42 -12.44 -14.30
N THR A 179 18.23 -11.51 -15.23
CA THR A 179 18.98 -11.43 -16.49
C THR A 179 20.47 -11.18 -16.25
N ASN A 180 20.84 -10.31 -15.32
CA ASN A 180 22.23 -10.02 -14.96
C ASN A 180 22.89 -11.20 -14.24
N MET A 181 22.17 -11.92 -13.38
CA MET A 181 22.70 -13.14 -12.76
C MET A 181 22.84 -14.26 -13.78
N PHE A 182 21.84 -14.48 -14.65
CA PHE A 182 21.93 -15.47 -15.72
C PHE A 182 23.07 -15.16 -16.70
N SER A 183 23.24 -13.90 -17.10
CA SER A 183 24.33 -13.50 -18.00
C SER A 183 25.69 -13.71 -17.35
N LEU A 184 25.85 -13.38 -16.06
CA LEU A 184 27.08 -13.63 -15.30
C LEU A 184 27.44 -15.13 -15.27
N PHE A 185 26.47 -16.01 -15.03
CA PHE A 185 26.73 -17.46 -15.01
C PHE A 185 27.06 -18.04 -16.39
N LEU A 186 26.41 -17.55 -17.46
CA LEU A 186 26.65 -18.04 -18.82
C LEU A 186 27.96 -17.52 -19.42
N THR A 187 28.38 -16.31 -19.05
CA THR A 187 29.63 -15.71 -19.52
C THR A 187 30.85 -16.15 -18.73
N ASN A 188 30.65 -16.79 -17.57
CA ASN A 188 31.72 -17.33 -16.74
C ASN A 188 31.65 -18.87 -16.61
N PRO A 189 32.37 -19.62 -17.47
CA PRO A 189 32.39 -21.08 -17.45
C PRO A 189 32.80 -21.70 -16.11
N GLY A 190 33.65 -20.99 -15.34
CA GLY A 190 34.09 -21.41 -14.01
C GLY A 190 32.95 -21.41 -13.00
N MET A 191 32.10 -20.36 -13.00
CA MET A 191 30.93 -20.30 -12.13
C MET A 191 29.88 -21.36 -12.52
N LEU A 192 29.65 -21.55 -13.82
CA LEU A 192 28.70 -22.55 -14.31
C LEU A 192 29.14 -23.96 -13.88
N ARG A 193 30.43 -24.26 -13.98
CA ARG A 193 31.00 -25.52 -13.50
C ARG A 193 30.85 -25.68 -11.99
N ALA A 194 31.18 -24.63 -11.21
CA ALA A 194 31.03 -24.65 -9.76
C ALA A 194 29.58 -24.92 -9.31
N LEU A 195 28.57 -24.47 -10.05
CA LEU A 195 27.15 -24.74 -9.76
C LEU A 195 26.68 -26.13 -10.20
N THR A 196 27.21 -26.64 -11.31
CA THR A 196 26.69 -27.86 -11.96
C THR A 196 27.46 -29.13 -11.59
N ASP A 197 28.66 -28.98 -11.03
CA ASP A 197 29.51 -30.11 -10.67
C ASP A 197 28.95 -30.83 -9.43
N LYS A 198 28.31 -31.98 -9.69
CA LYS A 198 27.70 -32.85 -8.68
C LYS A 198 28.72 -33.61 -7.82
N SER A 199 30.01 -33.55 -8.17
CA SER A 199 31.07 -34.16 -7.36
C SER A 199 31.46 -33.31 -6.16
N LEU A 200 31.13 -32.00 -6.18
CA LEU A 200 31.42 -31.07 -5.10
C LEU A 200 30.33 -31.07 -4.03
N THR A 201 30.74 -30.96 -2.78
CA THR A 201 29.85 -30.63 -1.67
C THR A 201 29.37 -29.18 -1.76
N LYS A 202 28.29 -28.84 -1.04
CA LYS A 202 27.77 -27.45 -1.04
C LYS A 202 28.79 -26.41 -0.59
N GLU A 203 29.65 -26.75 0.38
CA GLU A 203 30.70 -25.85 0.86
C GLU A 203 31.80 -25.66 -0.18
N GLU A 204 32.20 -26.72 -0.88
CA GLU A 204 33.17 -26.64 -1.97
C GLU A 204 32.62 -25.85 -3.17
N GLN A 205 31.33 -26.00 -3.49
CA GLN A 205 30.66 -25.20 -4.53
C GLN A 205 30.66 -23.71 -4.16
N GLN A 206 30.37 -23.37 -2.90
CA GLN A 206 30.40 -21.98 -2.41
C GLN A 206 31.81 -21.38 -2.48
N GLN A 207 32.83 -22.14 -2.06
CA GLN A 207 34.23 -21.70 -2.14
C GLN A 207 34.68 -21.51 -3.59
N ALA A 208 34.31 -22.43 -4.49
CA ALA A 208 34.63 -22.32 -5.92
C ALA A 208 33.96 -21.09 -6.56
N LEU A 209 32.69 -20.82 -6.23
CA LEU A 209 31.97 -19.62 -6.68
C LEU A 209 32.65 -18.33 -6.21
N PHE A 210 33.04 -18.28 -4.93
CA PHE A 210 33.73 -17.12 -4.37
C PHE A 210 35.10 -16.90 -5.01
N MET A 211 35.85 -17.98 -5.21
CA MET A 211 37.15 -17.93 -5.88
C MET A 211 37.01 -17.44 -7.33
N GLU A 212 35.98 -17.87 -8.06
CA GLU A 212 35.75 -17.43 -9.43
C GLU A 212 35.33 -15.95 -9.50
N LEU A 213 34.46 -15.50 -8.60
CA LEU A 213 34.10 -14.08 -8.47
C LEU A 213 35.31 -13.19 -8.16
N SER A 214 36.27 -13.69 -7.36
CA SER A 214 37.47 -12.94 -6.99
C SER A 214 38.44 -12.72 -8.16
N LYS A 215 38.36 -13.54 -9.22
CA LYS A 215 39.21 -13.41 -10.41
C LYS A 215 38.78 -12.25 -11.32
N ASN A 216 37.50 -11.84 -11.26
CA ASN A 216 36.93 -10.79 -12.09
C ASN A 216 36.32 -9.66 -11.23
N PRO A 217 37.11 -8.64 -10.85
CA PRO A 217 36.66 -7.56 -9.97
C PRO A 217 35.47 -6.75 -10.52
N ASP A 218 35.38 -6.57 -11.83
CA ASP A 218 34.27 -5.84 -12.48
C ASP A 218 32.96 -6.61 -12.43
N GLU A 219 33.00 -7.94 -12.55
CA GLU A 219 31.84 -8.82 -12.40
C GLU A 219 31.36 -8.84 -10.94
N ALA A 220 32.29 -8.93 -9.99
CA ALA A 220 31.99 -8.85 -8.56
C ALA A 220 31.34 -7.50 -8.20
N LYS A 221 31.87 -6.39 -8.75
CA LYS A 221 31.30 -5.05 -8.59
C LYS A 221 29.89 -4.96 -9.17
N THR A 222 29.66 -5.52 -10.36
CA THR A 222 28.35 -5.53 -11.02
C THR A 222 27.32 -6.32 -10.21
N LEU A 223 27.72 -7.49 -9.67
CA LEU A 223 26.87 -8.30 -8.80
C LEU A 223 26.51 -7.56 -7.52
N ILE A 224 27.49 -6.96 -6.83
CA ILE A 224 27.26 -6.17 -5.61
C ILE A 224 26.33 -4.99 -5.90
N GLN A 225 26.58 -4.23 -6.97
CA GLN A 225 25.72 -3.11 -7.36
C GLN A 225 24.28 -3.55 -7.65
N THR A 226 24.10 -4.72 -8.28
CA THR A 226 22.78 -5.30 -8.55
C THR A 226 22.07 -5.69 -7.25
N LEU A 227 22.77 -6.35 -6.32
CA LEU A 227 22.22 -6.76 -5.02
C LEU A 227 21.86 -5.57 -4.11
N VAL A 228 22.60 -4.46 -4.22
CA VAL A 228 22.30 -3.20 -3.52
C VAL A 228 21.08 -2.51 -4.14
N LYS A 229 21.02 -2.41 -5.48
CA LYS A 229 19.87 -1.82 -6.20
C LYS A 229 18.56 -2.56 -5.94
N THR A 230 18.61 -3.88 -5.73
CA THR A 230 17.44 -4.72 -5.46
C THR A 230 17.05 -4.78 -3.97
N GLY A 231 17.82 -4.10 -3.10
CA GLY A 231 17.56 -4.05 -1.66
C GLY A 231 17.84 -5.35 -0.90
N ILE A 232 18.49 -6.33 -1.54
CA ILE A 232 18.90 -7.60 -0.91
C ILE A 232 20.05 -7.33 0.08
N ILE A 233 21.01 -6.49 -0.32
CA ILE A 233 22.05 -5.99 0.57
C ILE A 233 21.68 -4.57 0.96
N LYS A 234 21.54 -4.33 2.27
CA LYS A 234 21.47 -2.98 2.84
C LYS A 234 22.90 -2.54 3.16
N VAL A 235 23.32 -1.44 2.56
CA VAL A 235 24.59 -0.75 2.85
C VAL A 235 24.28 0.47 3.69
#